data_AF-A0A915KQI5-F1
#
_entry.id   AF-A0A915KQI5-F1
#
_cell.length_a   1.000
_cell.length_b   1.000
_cell.length_c   1.000
_cell.angle_alpha   90.00
_cell.angle_beta   90.00
_cell.angle_gamma   90.00
#
_symmetry.space_group_name_H-M   'P 1'
#
loop_
_entity.id
_entity.type
_entity.pdbx_description
1 polymer ?
#
loop_
_entity_poly.entity_id
_entity_poly.type
_entity_poly.pdbx_seq_one_letter_code
_entity_poly.pdbx_strand_id
1 'polypeptide(L)'
;MSALLVVQFVDLHGNFLTQLAINRVPNTYDVSQQKASLTKSVNDQQKLNYDEHNPFTVCSQTFVPLYRGKACVKCPFCSATYAPQFSSTLCQICNVAEIGKDCAGLKISAAQFK
;
A
#
# COMPACT_ATOMS: atom_id res chain seq x y z
N MET A 1 5.58 -29.49 7.29
CA MET A 1 4.35 -29.10 6.55
C MET A 1 3.91 -27.66 6.87
N SER A 2 4.79 -26.66 7.00
CA SER A 2 4.34 -25.32 7.45
C SER A 2 5.15 -24.12 6.95
N ALA A 3 5.78 -24.21 5.77
CA ALA A 3 6.55 -23.09 5.21
C ALA A 3 6.19 -22.71 3.76
N LEU A 4 5.35 -23.51 3.08
CA LEU A 4 5.01 -23.30 1.67
C LEU A 4 3.82 -22.34 1.43
N LEU A 5 3.12 -21.90 2.47
CA LEU A 5 1.81 -21.26 2.31
C LEU A 5 1.85 -19.73 2.17
N VAL A 6 3.01 -19.08 2.35
CA VAL A 6 3.10 -17.61 2.31
C VAL A 6 3.41 -17.07 0.91
N VAL A 7 3.96 -17.90 0.00
CA VAL A 7 4.41 -17.43 -1.33
C VAL A 7 3.30 -17.50 -2.39
N GLN A 8 2.21 -18.24 -2.19
CA GLN A 8 1.20 -18.47 -3.24
C GLN A 8 0.09 -17.40 -3.37
N PHE A 9 0.04 -16.36 -2.53
CA PHE A 9 -1.13 -15.46 -2.51
C PHE A 9 -1.22 -14.50 -3.70
N VAL A 10 -0.14 -14.31 -4.48
CA VAL A 10 -0.12 -13.34 -5.59
C VAL A 10 0.09 -13.99 -6.97
N ASP A 11 0.41 -15.29 -7.01
CA ASP A 11 0.69 -16.01 -8.26
C ASP A 11 -0.57 -16.45 -9.04
N LEU A 12 -1.78 -16.32 -8.46
CA LEU A 12 -3.03 -16.71 -9.12
C LEU A 12 -3.75 -15.56 -9.86
N HIS A 13 -3.32 -14.31 -9.72
CA HIS A 13 -4.01 -13.15 -10.30
C HIS A 13 -3.01 -12.35 -11.16
N GLY A 14 -3.22 -12.37 -12.48
CA GLY A 14 -2.20 -12.05 -13.49
C GLY A 14 -1.68 -10.62 -13.55
N ASN A 15 -2.07 -9.73 -12.64
CA ASN A 15 -1.70 -8.30 -12.66
C ASN A 15 -0.40 -7.95 -11.93
N PHE A 16 0.15 -8.82 -11.06
CA PHE A 16 1.37 -8.48 -10.31
C PHE A 16 2.68 -8.73 -11.09
N LEU A 17 2.69 -9.69 -12.01
CA LEU A 17 3.90 -10.10 -12.75
C LEU A 17 4.41 -9.03 -13.74
N THR A 18 3.59 -8.05 -14.13
CA THR A 18 4.00 -6.94 -15.00
C THR A 18 4.78 -5.87 -14.25
N GLN A 19 4.46 -5.60 -12.97
CA GLN A 19 5.13 -4.61 -12.12
C GLN A 19 6.50 -5.08 -11.61
N LEU A 20 6.65 -6.38 -11.30
CA LEU A 20 7.94 -6.97 -10.89
C LEU A 20 9.04 -6.84 -11.96
N ALA A 21 8.66 -6.74 -13.24
CA ALA A 21 9.61 -6.57 -14.33
C ALA A 21 10.20 -5.14 -14.41
N ILE A 22 9.56 -4.14 -13.78
CA ILE A 22 9.98 -2.72 -13.84
C ILE A 22 11.01 -2.41 -12.74
N ASN A 23 10.82 -2.96 -11.53
CA ASN A 23 11.78 -2.83 -10.45
C ASN A 23 12.77 -4.00 -10.52
N ARG A 24 13.86 -3.85 -11.28
CA ARG A 24 14.91 -4.88 -11.49
C ARG A 24 15.44 -5.44 -10.16
N VAL A 25 14.85 -6.51 -9.67
CA VAL A 25 15.48 -7.42 -8.71
C VAL A 25 16.34 -8.39 -9.53
N PRO A 26 17.66 -8.48 -9.32
CA PRO A 26 18.57 -9.19 -10.22
C PRO A 26 18.50 -10.73 -10.14
N ASN A 27 17.60 -11.30 -9.34
CA ASN A 27 17.54 -12.75 -9.15
C ASN A 27 16.13 -13.26 -8.85
N THR A 28 15.33 -13.53 -9.88
CA THR A 28 14.34 -14.62 -9.85
C THR A 28 14.07 -15.15 -11.27
N TYR A 29 14.45 -16.41 -11.47
CA TYR A 29 13.91 -17.42 -12.39
C TYR A 29 12.68 -17.01 -13.25
N ASP A 30 12.89 -17.05 -14.57
CA ASP A 30 11.91 -17.22 -15.67
C ASP A 30 10.54 -16.51 -15.66
N VAL A 31 10.52 -15.21 -15.34
CA VAL A 31 9.32 -14.34 -15.52
C VAL A 31 8.85 -14.30 -17.00
N SER A 32 9.74 -14.59 -17.94
CA SER A 32 9.49 -14.60 -19.39
C SER A 32 8.50 -15.67 -19.85
N GLN A 33 8.67 -16.93 -19.41
CA GLN A 33 7.78 -18.01 -19.81
C GLN A 33 6.39 -17.89 -19.15
N GLN A 34 6.34 -17.38 -17.92
CA GLN A 34 5.09 -17.26 -17.14
C GLN A 34 4.13 -16.20 -17.70
N LYS A 35 4.65 -15.10 -18.29
CA LYS A 35 3.84 -14.10 -19.02
C LYS A 35 3.13 -14.65 -20.27
N ALA A 36 3.79 -15.57 -20.99
CA ALA A 36 3.25 -16.14 -22.22
C ALA A 36 2.10 -17.14 -21.97
N SER A 37 2.09 -17.76 -20.79
CA SER A 37 1.01 -18.65 -20.33
C SER A 37 -0.23 -17.85 -19.90
N LEU A 38 -0.01 -16.72 -19.21
CA LEU A 38 -1.08 -15.93 -18.60
C LEU A 38 -1.88 -15.09 -19.61
N THR A 39 -1.23 -14.61 -20.67
CA THR A 39 -1.89 -13.84 -21.75
C THR A 39 -2.92 -14.66 -22.56
N LYS A 40 -2.92 -15.99 -22.45
CA LYS A 40 -3.83 -16.89 -23.17
C LYS A 40 -5.16 -17.15 -22.45
N SER A 41 -5.23 -16.89 -21.15
CA SER A 41 -6.43 -17.13 -20.34
C SER A 41 -6.52 -16.12 -19.19
N VAL A 42 -6.66 -14.84 -19.53
CA VAL A 42 -6.91 -13.78 -18.54
C VAL A 42 -8.41 -13.75 -18.27
N ASN A 43 -8.89 -14.65 -17.41
CA ASN A 43 -10.16 -14.46 -16.74
C ASN A 43 -9.86 -14.40 -15.25
N ASP A 44 -9.89 -13.18 -14.70
CA ASP A 44 -9.92 -12.99 -13.26
C ASP A 44 -11.17 -13.67 -12.72
N GLN A 45 -10.99 -14.84 -12.11
CA GLN A 45 -12.10 -15.67 -11.65
C GLN A 45 -12.87 -15.02 -10.49
N GLN A 46 -12.26 -14.03 -9.82
CA GLN A 46 -12.81 -13.37 -8.66
C GLN A 46 -12.67 -11.85 -8.78
N LYS A 47 -13.75 -11.13 -8.46
CA LYS A 47 -13.73 -9.68 -8.39
C LYS A 47 -12.99 -9.22 -7.12
N LEU A 48 -11.81 -8.64 -7.30
CA LEU A 48 -11.04 -8.04 -6.20
C LEU A 48 -11.51 -6.60 -5.94
N ASN A 49 -11.40 -6.14 -4.69
CA ASN A 49 -11.58 -4.73 -4.33
C ASN A 49 -10.27 -3.94 -4.56
N TYR A 50 -9.74 -4.06 -5.77
CA TYR A 50 -8.46 -3.49 -6.19
C TYR A 50 -8.59 -2.98 -7.62
N ASP A 51 -8.13 -1.76 -7.86
CA ASP A 51 -8.08 -1.12 -9.17
C ASP A 51 -6.63 -0.72 -9.44
N GLU A 52 -6.03 -1.35 -10.45
CA GLU A 52 -4.62 -1.16 -10.82
C GLU A 52 -4.34 0.20 -11.48
N HIS A 53 -5.36 0.81 -12.10
CA HIS A 53 -5.22 2.07 -12.83
C HIS A 53 -5.47 3.28 -11.93
N ASN A 54 -6.10 3.06 -10.77
CA ASN A 54 -6.46 4.13 -9.85
C ASN A 54 -5.46 4.20 -8.68
N PRO A 55 -4.60 5.24 -8.63
CA PRO A 55 -3.64 5.37 -7.55
C PRO A 55 -4.34 5.53 -6.20
N PHE A 56 -3.86 4.79 -5.20
CA PHE A 56 -4.39 4.80 -3.84
C PHE A 56 -3.28 4.91 -2.80
N THR A 57 -3.66 5.26 -1.58
CA THR A 57 -2.83 5.13 -0.38
C THR A 57 -3.43 4.06 0.52
N VAL A 58 -2.62 3.28 1.23
CA VAL A 58 -3.14 2.24 2.12
C VAL A 58 -3.53 2.85 3.46
N CYS A 59 -4.72 2.50 3.98
CA CYS A 59 -5.06 2.85 5.36
C CYS A 59 -4.18 2.09 6.34
N SER A 60 -3.48 2.79 7.22
CA SER A 60 -2.56 2.19 8.20
C SER A 60 -3.24 1.40 9.34
N GLN A 61 -4.59 1.40 9.42
CA GLN A 61 -5.35 0.62 10.40
C GLN A 61 -6.03 -0.61 9.79
N THR A 62 -6.72 -0.43 8.66
CA THR A 62 -7.56 -1.47 8.05
C THR A 62 -6.88 -2.18 6.89
N PHE A 63 -5.74 -1.67 6.41
CA PHE A 63 -5.02 -2.16 5.24
C PHE A 63 -5.85 -2.16 3.94
N VAL A 64 -6.90 -1.33 3.88
CA VAL A 64 -7.75 -1.14 2.70
C VAL A 64 -7.23 0.01 1.84
N PRO A 65 -7.31 -0.07 0.49
CA PRO A 65 -6.94 1.03 -0.40
C PRO A 65 -7.86 2.25 -0.24
N LEU A 66 -7.25 3.41 -0.01
CA LEU A 66 -7.86 4.74 -0.01
C LEU A 66 -7.56 5.43 -1.35
N TYR A 67 -8.48 5.31 -2.29
CA TYR A 67 -8.36 5.91 -3.61
C TYR A 67 -8.38 7.45 -3.55
N ARG A 68 -7.71 8.09 -4.52
CA ARG A 68 -7.69 9.55 -4.63
C ARG A 68 -9.11 10.13 -4.72
N GLY A 69 -9.29 11.31 -4.14
CA GLY A 69 -10.58 12.01 -4.08
C GLY A 69 -11.48 11.62 -2.90
N LYS A 70 -11.20 10.49 -2.22
CA LYS A 70 -11.88 10.16 -0.96
C LYS A 70 -11.24 10.90 0.21
N ALA A 71 -12.06 11.25 1.21
CA ALA A 71 -11.57 11.84 2.44
C ALA A 71 -10.58 10.90 3.13
N CYS A 72 -9.44 11.44 3.54
CA CYS A 72 -8.42 10.74 4.33
C CYS A 72 -7.80 11.70 5.33
N VAL A 73 -7.29 11.14 6.42
CA VAL A 73 -6.68 11.90 7.51
C VAL A 73 -5.28 11.37 7.75
N LYS A 74 -4.33 12.25 8.05
CA LYS A 74 -2.93 11.85 8.25
C LYS A 74 -2.48 12.05 9.68
N CYS A 75 -1.54 11.22 10.11
CA CYS A 75 -0.80 11.48 11.34
C CYS A 75 0.11 12.70 11.13
N PRO A 76 0.04 13.74 11.97
CA PRO A 76 0.85 14.95 11.83
C PRO A 76 2.35 14.71 12.05
N PHE A 77 2.72 13.57 12.63
CA PHE A 77 4.11 13.21 12.91
C PHE A 77 4.72 12.30 11.82
N CYS A 78 4.26 11.05 11.71
CA CYS A 78 4.84 10.08 10.77
C CYS A 78 4.20 10.11 9.37
N SER A 79 3.21 10.97 9.13
CA SER A 79 2.48 11.07 7.86
C SER A 79 1.73 9.80 7.41
N ALA A 80 1.56 8.81 8.30
CA ALA A 80 0.71 7.65 8.07
C ALA A 80 -0.73 8.07 7.73
N THR A 81 -1.34 7.41 6.74
CA THR A 81 -2.65 7.79 6.20
C THR A 81 -3.73 6.85 6.74
N TYR A 82 -4.83 7.44 7.17
CA TYR A 82 -5.95 6.76 7.79
C TYR A 82 -7.26 7.15 7.11
N ALA A 83 -8.23 6.25 7.21
CA ALA A 83 -9.60 6.55 6.86
C ALA A 83 -10.21 7.51 7.92
N PRO A 84 -11.15 8.40 7.56
CA PRO A 84 -11.63 9.48 8.43
C PRO A 84 -12.22 9.03 9.77
N GLN A 85 -12.76 7.81 9.83
CA GLN A 85 -13.31 7.23 11.06
C GLN A 85 -12.27 7.02 12.18
N PHE A 86 -10.97 7.04 11.86
CA PHE A 86 -9.89 6.91 12.84
C PHE A 86 -9.30 8.27 13.28
N SER A 87 -9.94 9.38 12.89
CA SER A 87 -9.56 10.70 13.39
C SER A 87 -9.61 10.74 14.92
N SER A 88 -8.72 11.51 15.54
CA SER A 88 -8.63 11.69 16.99
C SER A 88 -8.29 10.42 17.79
N THR A 89 -7.75 9.39 17.15
CA THR A 89 -7.22 8.19 17.80
C THR A 89 -5.69 8.15 17.76
N LEU A 90 -5.08 7.32 18.61
CA LEU A 90 -3.63 7.14 18.64
C LEU A 90 -3.15 6.42 17.36
N CYS A 91 -2.20 7.03 16.66
CA CYS A 91 -1.58 6.44 15.46
C CYS A 91 -0.88 5.12 15.80
N GLN A 92 -1.29 4.00 15.19
CA GLN A 92 -0.69 2.67 15.42
C GLN A 92 0.72 2.51 14.83
N ILE A 93 1.12 3.39 13.91
CA ILE A 93 2.44 3.35 13.29
C ILE A 93 3.50 3.95 14.21
N CYS A 94 3.27 5.17 14.72
CA CYS A 94 4.24 5.84 15.58
C CYS A 94 3.95 5.70 17.07
N ASN A 95 2.73 5.33 17.46
CA ASN A 95 2.26 5.18 18.84
C ASN A 95 2.44 6.41 19.74
N VAL A 96 2.65 7.60 19.17
CA VAL A 96 2.91 8.84 19.93
C VAL A 96 1.97 9.98 19.59
N ALA A 97 1.45 10.04 18.37
CA ALA A 97 0.68 11.18 17.88
C ALA A 97 -0.78 10.80 17.62
N GLU A 98 -1.66 11.77 17.82
CA GLU A 98 -3.09 11.68 17.52
C GLU A 98 -3.34 11.93 16.03
N ILE A 99 -4.11 11.06 15.39
CA ILE A 99 -4.41 11.12 13.95
C ILE A 99 -5.28 12.35 13.65
N GLY A 100 -4.88 13.17 12.67
CA GLY A 100 -5.66 14.31 12.21
C GLY A 100 -5.60 15.55 13.10
N LYS A 101 -4.76 15.53 14.12
CA LYS A 101 -4.59 16.69 15.00
C LYS A 101 -3.84 17.82 14.29
N ASP A 102 -4.36 19.04 14.41
CA ASP A 102 -3.67 20.24 13.94
C ASP A 102 -2.40 20.48 14.76
N CYS A 103 -1.27 20.62 14.06
CA CYS A 103 0.06 20.76 14.65
C CYS A 103 0.87 21.79 13.87
N ALA A 104 1.80 22.49 14.53
CA ALA A 104 2.69 23.47 13.90
C ALA A 104 3.72 22.86 12.91
N GLY A 105 3.75 21.53 12.79
CA GLY A 105 4.71 20.77 11.98
C GLY A 105 6.01 20.44 12.72
N LEU A 106 6.86 19.64 12.08
CA LEU A 106 8.14 19.20 12.65
C LEU A 106 9.14 20.36 12.73
N LYS A 107 9.64 20.65 13.94
CA LYS A 107 10.64 21.69 14.22
C LYS A 107 11.93 21.04 14.74
N ILE A 108 12.99 21.08 13.94
CA ILE A 108 14.29 20.43 14.20
C ILE A 108 15.49 21.35 13.99
N SER A 109 15.29 22.59 13.53
CA SER A 109 16.38 23.56 13.34
C SER A 109 16.01 24.96 13.83
N ALA A 110 17.01 25.70 14.31
CA ALA A 110 16.86 27.07 14.77
C ALA A 110 16.26 28.00 13.69
N ALA A 111 16.50 27.69 12.41
CA ALA A 111 15.96 28.45 11.28
C ALA A 111 14.42 28.49 11.21
N GLN A 112 13.73 27.58 11.92
CA GLN A 112 12.28 27.48 11.94
C GLN A 112 11.60 28.31 13.04
N PHE A 113 12.40 28.98 13.88
CA PHE A 113 11.98 29.81 15.03
C PHE A 113 12.28 31.30 14.80
N LYS A 114 12.04 31.78 13.58
CA LYS A 114 12.18 33.21 13.25
C LYS A 114 11.09 34.05 13.89
#